data_AF-A0A522P860-F1
#
_entry.id   AF-A0A522P860-F1
#
_cell.length_a   1.000
_cell.length_b   1.000
_cell.length_c   1.000
_cell.angle_alpha   90.00
_cell.angle_beta   90.00
_cell.angle_gamma   90.00
#
_symmetry.space_group_name_H-M   'P 1'
#
loop_
_entity.id
_entity.type
_entity.pdbx_description
1 polymer ?
#
loop_
_entity_poly.entity_id
_entity_poly.type
_entity_poly.pdbx_seq_one_letter_code
_entity_poly.pdbx_strand_id
1 'polypeptide(L)'
;MGSPAGPPPGLAITAPAAEVLTRLQATHGPVMFHQSGGCCDGSSPMCYPLGDFLVGDRDVLLGVLDVGPDGVPVWISGPQYAAHYRDKHTQLVIDVVPGRGGGFSLEAPDGVRFLSRGRVFAPAEQASLVAARVITGADYERGERPATRGPVVADAGVATCRPHR
;
A
#
# COMPACT_ATOMS: atom_id res chain seq x y z
N MET A 1 17.43 18.64 -18.84
CA MET A 1 16.48 19.28 -17.93
C MET A 1 15.20 18.46 -17.97
N GLY A 2 15.07 17.48 -17.07
CA GLY A 2 13.90 16.61 -17.04
C GLY A 2 12.72 17.37 -16.43
N SER A 3 11.58 17.37 -17.10
CA SER A 3 10.31 17.90 -16.60
C SER A 3 10.03 17.39 -15.18
N PRO A 4 9.35 18.16 -14.31
CA PRO A 4 8.89 17.60 -13.06
C PRO A 4 7.86 16.53 -13.40
N ALA A 5 8.24 15.26 -13.21
CA ALA A 5 7.28 14.19 -13.02
C ALA A 5 6.34 14.66 -11.89
N GLY A 6 5.04 14.40 -12.05
CA GLY A 6 4.04 14.77 -11.04
C GLY A 6 4.39 14.25 -9.63
N PRO A 7 3.65 14.66 -8.59
CA PRO A 7 3.89 14.18 -7.23
C PRO A 7 4.08 12.66 -7.20
N PRO A 8 5.13 12.16 -6.54
CA PRO A 8 5.34 10.72 -6.49
C PRO A 8 4.16 10.06 -5.76
N PRO A 9 3.70 8.88 -6.23
CA PRO A 9 2.58 8.20 -5.62
C PRO A 9 2.90 7.83 -4.17
N GLY A 10 1.92 7.99 -3.28
CA GLY A 10 2.07 7.69 -1.85
C GLY A 10 2.27 6.21 -1.53
N LEU A 11 2.09 5.34 -2.52
CA LEU A 11 2.12 3.89 -2.42
C LEU A 11 2.96 3.31 -3.56
N ALA A 12 3.77 2.29 -3.28
CA ALA A 12 4.48 1.47 -4.25
C ALA A 12 4.56 0.01 -3.79
N ILE A 13 5.01 -0.89 -4.67
CA ILE A 13 5.25 -2.31 -4.36
C ILE A 13 6.58 -2.76 -4.94
N THR A 14 7.34 -3.59 -4.24
CA THR A 14 8.58 -4.15 -4.77
C THR A 14 8.31 -5.20 -5.84
N ALA A 15 9.24 -5.38 -6.79
CA ALA A 15 9.10 -6.41 -7.82
C ALA A 15 8.87 -7.83 -7.25
N PRO A 16 9.60 -8.31 -6.21
CA PRO A 16 9.32 -9.60 -5.60
C PRO A 16 7.91 -9.71 -5.01
N ALA A 17 7.40 -8.65 -4.39
CA ALA A 17 6.04 -8.63 -3.84
C ALA A 17 4.98 -8.64 -4.96
N ALA A 18 5.22 -7.92 -6.05
CA ALA A 18 4.33 -7.92 -7.21
C ALA A 18 4.24 -9.30 -7.89
N GLU A 19 5.34 -10.06 -7.94
CA GLU A 19 5.34 -11.44 -8.44
C GLU A 19 4.48 -12.37 -7.58
N VAL A 20 4.59 -12.26 -6.25
CA VAL A 20 3.72 -13.02 -5.32
C VAL A 20 2.27 -12.65 -5.57
N LEU A 21 1.96 -11.36 -5.65
CA LEU A 21 0.60 -10.87 -5.87
C LEU A 21 0.02 -11.37 -7.21
N THR A 22 0.83 -11.41 -8.26
CA THR A 22 0.42 -11.94 -9.57
C THR A 22 0.05 -13.42 -9.48
N ARG A 23 0.82 -14.23 -8.73
CA ARG A 23 0.50 -15.65 -8.51
C ARG A 23 -0.77 -15.83 -7.68
N LEU A 24 -0.96 -15.02 -6.64
CA LEU A 24 -2.19 -15.05 -5.84
C LEU A 24 -3.39 -14.66 -6.70
N GLN A 25 -3.27 -13.65 -7.55
CA GLN A 25 -4.35 -13.26 -8.47
C GLN A 25 -4.71 -14.37 -9.47
N ALA A 26 -3.71 -15.10 -9.97
CA ALA A 26 -3.96 -16.23 -10.86
C ALA A 26 -4.75 -17.36 -10.18
N THR A 27 -4.58 -17.55 -8.87
CA THR A 27 -5.24 -18.61 -8.10
C THR A 27 -6.59 -18.17 -7.53
N HIS A 28 -6.69 -16.93 -7.06
CA HIS A 28 -7.82 -16.44 -6.24
C HIS A 28 -8.68 -15.39 -6.95
N GLY A 29 -8.28 -14.92 -8.15
CA GLY A 29 -8.91 -13.79 -8.82
C GLY A 29 -8.44 -12.44 -8.27
N PRO A 30 -9.19 -11.35 -8.47
CA PRO A 30 -8.82 -10.04 -7.94
C PRO A 30 -8.61 -10.08 -6.42
N VAL A 31 -7.61 -9.32 -5.94
CA VAL A 31 -7.22 -9.27 -4.54
C VAL A 31 -7.21 -7.83 -4.02
N MET A 32 -7.12 -7.68 -2.70
CA MET A 32 -6.98 -6.41 -2.00
C MET A 32 -6.04 -6.56 -0.81
N PHE A 33 -5.51 -5.45 -0.34
CA PHE A 33 -4.82 -5.39 0.95
C PHE A 33 -5.63 -4.63 1.99
N HIS A 34 -5.55 -5.08 3.23
CA HIS A 34 -5.84 -4.25 4.39
C HIS A 34 -4.58 -4.11 5.26
N GLN A 35 -4.08 -2.88 5.36
CA GLN A 35 -2.95 -2.51 6.20
C GLN A 35 -3.36 -2.62 7.68
N SER A 36 -2.67 -3.50 8.41
CA SER A 36 -2.81 -3.57 9.87
C SER A 36 -1.63 -2.86 10.54
N GLY A 37 -1.88 -1.95 11.50
CA GLY A 37 -0.82 -1.26 12.25
C GLY A 37 -0.19 -0.04 11.56
N GLY A 38 0.85 0.53 12.17
CA GLY A 38 1.43 1.85 11.80
C GLY A 38 2.27 1.89 10.52
N CYS A 39 2.79 3.08 10.20
CA CYS A 39 3.55 3.38 8.97
C CYS A 39 5.02 2.90 8.96
N CYS A 40 5.43 2.13 9.97
CA CYS A 40 6.82 1.73 10.17
C CYS A 40 7.04 0.26 9.78
N ASP A 41 8.30 -0.08 9.54
CA ASP A 41 8.75 -1.43 9.22
C ASP A 41 8.26 -2.48 10.22
N GLY A 42 7.66 -3.54 9.68
CA GLY A 42 7.16 -4.67 10.48
C GLY A 42 5.65 -4.69 10.65
N SER A 43 4.93 -3.65 10.23
CA SER A 43 3.47 -3.75 10.05
C SER A 43 3.17 -4.71 8.89
N SER A 44 2.17 -5.58 9.07
CA SER A 44 1.86 -6.65 8.13
C SER A 44 0.59 -6.27 7.35
N PRO A 45 0.72 -5.85 6.09
CA PRO A 45 -0.43 -5.70 5.21
C PRO A 45 -0.97 -7.10 4.89
N MET A 46 -2.26 -7.30 5.09
CA MET A 46 -2.91 -8.60 4.90
C MET A 46 -3.56 -8.63 3.52
N CYS A 47 -3.29 -9.67 2.73
CA CYS A 47 -3.81 -9.87 1.38
C CYS A 47 -5.06 -10.76 1.44
N TYR A 48 -6.16 -10.30 0.84
CA TYR A 48 -7.45 -11.00 0.78
C TYR A 48 -7.97 -11.04 -0.67
N PRO A 49 -8.86 -11.97 -1.01
CA PRO A 49 -9.68 -11.82 -2.21
C PRO A 49 -10.44 -10.49 -2.17
N LEU A 50 -10.61 -9.85 -3.32
CA LEU A 50 -11.29 -8.56 -3.41
C LEU A 50 -12.75 -8.70 -2.93
N GLY A 51 -13.10 -7.97 -1.87
CA GLY A 51 -14.44 -7.97 -1.28
C GLY A 51 -14.62 -8.90 -0.06
N ASP A 52 -13.67 -9.79 0.23
CA ASP A 52 -13.75 -10.68 1.40
C ASP A 52 -13.46 -9.95 2.72
N PHE A 53 -12.64 -8.91 2.67
CA PHE A 53 -12.50 -7.98 3.78
C PHE A 53 -13.51 -6.84 3.64
N LEU A 54 -14.37 -6.66 4.64
CA LEU A 54 -15.36 -5.58 4.67
C LEU A 54 -14.67 -4.23 4.85
N VAL A 55 -14.64 -3.42 3.78
CA VAL A 55 -14.19 -2.03 3.83
C VAL A 55 -15.33 -1.17 4.37
N GLY A 56 -15.11 -0.49 5.49
CA GLY A 56 -16.09 0.43 6.06
C GLY A 56 -16.06 1.81 5.40
N ASP A 57 -17.15 2.57 5.54
CA ASP A 57 -17.29 3.94 5.00
C ASP A 57 -16.13 4.88 5.32
N ARG A 58 -15.50 4.68 6.50
CA ARG A 58 -14.41 5.52 7.03
C ARG A 58 -13.02 4.92 6.82
N ASP A 59 -12.93 3.74 6.23
CA ASP A 59 -11.64 3.19 5.83
C ASP A 59 -11.08 4.06 4.71
N VAL A 60 -9.77 4.22 4.72
CA VAL A 60 -9.05 5.11 3.82
C VAL A 60 -8.32 4.27 2.80
N LEU A 61 -8.47 4.64 1.52
CA LEU A 61 -7.68 4.09 0.44
C LEU A 61 -6.29 4.74 0.47
N LEU A 62 -5.26 3.95 0.80
CA LEU A 62 -3.86 4.39 0.75
C LEU A 62 -3.35 4.51 -0.69
N GLY A 63 -3.95 3.73 -1.60
CA GLY A 63 -3.68 3.77 -3.03
C GLY A 63 -4.12 2.49 -3.72
N VAL A 64 -3.91 2.43 -5.03
CA VAL A 64 -4.12 1.24 -5.85
C VAL A 64 -2.80 0.87 -6.49
N LEU A 65 -2.27 -0.32 -6.22
CA LEU A 65 -1.03 -0.82 -6.82
C LEU A 65 -1.25 -1.17 -8.29
N ASP A 66 -0.24 -0.90 -9.10
CA ASP A 66 -0.22 -1.21 -10.54
C ASP A 66 0.25 -2.65 -10.79
N VAL A 67 -0.53 -3.60 -10.28
CA VAL A 67 -0.31 -5.04 -10.46
C VAL A 67 -1.62 -5.67 -10.98
N GLY A 68 -1.53 -6.30 -12.14
CA GLY A 68 -2.69 -6.80 -12.87
C GLY A 68 -3.51 -5.69 -13.54
N PRO A 69 -4.52 -6.05 -14.34
CA PRO A 69 -5.27 -5.08 -15.16
C PRO A 69 -6.09 -4.09 -14.32
N ASP A 70 -6.72 -4.58 -13.26
CA ASP A 70 -7.63 -3.77 -12.42
C ASP A 70 -6.91 -3.03 -11.28
N GLY A 71 -5.64 -3.35 -11.06
CA GLY A 71 -4.85 -2.88 -9.93
C GLY A 71 -5.30 -3.52 -8.60
N VAL A 72 -4.52 -3.28 -7.55
CA VAL A 72 -4.79 -3.87 -6.22
C VAL A 72 -4.98 -2.76 -5.18
N PRO A 73 -6.20 -2.56 -4.66
CA PRO A 73 -6.45 -1.51 -3.68
C PRO A 73 -5.85 -1.88 -2.32
N VAL A 74 -5.28 -0.87 -1.64
CA VAL A 74 -4.69 -1.00 -0.30
C VAL A 74 -5.46 -0.10 0.65
N TRP A 75 -6.12 -0.71 1.63
CA TRP A 75 -6.98 -0.04 2.60
C TRP A 75 -6.33 0.04 3.98
N ILE A 76 -6.78 0.98 4.80
CA ILE A 76 -6.47 1.06 6.22
C ILE A 76 -7.67 1.63 6.97
N SER A 77 -7.84 1.27 8.24
CA SER A 77 -8.88 1.89 9.05
C SER A 77 -8.65 3.40 9.25
N GLY A 78 -9.73 4.18 9.26
CA GLY A 78 -9.67 5.63 9.49
C GLY A 78 -8.90 6.06 10.75
N PRO A 79 -9.10 5.41 11.92
CA PRO A 79 -8.31 5.71 13.13
C PRO A 79 -6.80 5.45 12.97
N GLN A 80 -6.42 4.34 12.32
CA GLN A 80 -5.00 4.04 12.07
C GLN A 80 -4.39 4.99 11.05
N TYR A 81 -5.15 5.39 10.02
CA TYR A 81 -4.73 6.43 9.08
C TYR A 81 -4.42 7.74 9.82
N ALA A 82 -5.33 8.19 10.68
CA ALA A 82 -5.15 9.41 11.46
C ALA A 82 -3.94 9.34 12.40
N ALA A 83 -3.74 8.19 13.05
CA ALA A 83 -2.64 8.00 14.00
C ALA A 83 -1.26 7.88 13.35
N HIS A 84 -1.18 7.31 12.15
CA HIS A 84 0.10 6.85 11.60
C HIS A 84 0.43 7.34 10.20
N TYR A 85 -0.53 7.80 9.39
CA TYR A 85 -0.29 8.10 7.96
C TYR A 85 -0.62 9.54 7.57
N ARG A 86 -1.57 10.19 8.24
CA ARG A 86 -2.09 11.51 7.86
C ARG A 86 -1.00 12.58 7.68
N ASP A 87 -0.05 12.65 8.61
CA ASP A 87 0.96 13.71 8.67
C ASP A 87 2.38 13.20 8.34
N LYS A 88 2.49 12.03 7.69
CA LYS A 88 3.79 11.45 7.36
C LYS A 88 4.24 11.83 5.95
N HIS A 89 5.49 12.25 5.83
CA HIS A 89 6.18 12.48 4.56
C HIS A 89 6.92 11.23 4.06
N THR A 90 6.25 10.08 4.13
CA THR A 90 6.80 8.80 3.71
C THR A 90 5.91 8.14 2.67
N GLN A 91 6.53 7.58 1.63
CA GLN A 91 5.90 6.64 0.74
C GLN A 91 5.76 5.29 1.46
N LEU A 92 4.58 4.67 1.37
CA LEU A 92 4.37 3.30 1.77
C LEU A 92 4.85 2.38 0.64
N VAL A 93 5.74 1.45 0.96
CA VAL A 93 6.15 0.40 0.02
C VAL A 93 5.75 -0.96 0.57
N ILE A 94 4.94 -1.70 -0.19
CA ILE A 94 4.62 -3.09 0.11
C ILE A 94 5.77 -3.95 -0.40
N ASP A 95 6.38 -4.72 0.49
CA ASP A 95 7.44 -5.67 0.18
C ASP A 95 7.06 -7.07 0.65
N VAL A 96 7.88 -8.07 0.33
CA VAL A 96 7.67 -9.45 0.73
C VAL A 96 8.97 -10.04 1.27
N VAL A 97 8.87 -10.87 2.31
CA VAL A 97 10.00 -11.61 2.87
C VAL A 97 9.60 -13.04 3.21
N PRO A 98 10.56 -13.97 3.30
CA PRO A 98 10.30 -15.29 3.88
C PRO A 98 9.74 -15.18 5.30
N GLY A 99 8.81 -16.07 5.63
CA GLY A 99 8.23 -16.16 6.97
C GLY A 99 6.73 -16.44 6.94
N ARG A 100 6.17 -16.70 8.13
CA ARG A 100 4.74 -16.97 8.26
C ARG A 100 3.96 -15.66 8.16
N GLY A 101 3.09 -15.55 7.16
CA GLY A 101 2.09 -14.48 7.08
C GLY A 101 1.07 -14.53 8.21
N GLY A 102 0.23 -13.50 8.32
CA GLY A 102 -0.93 -13.57 9.21
C GLY A 102 -1.84 -14.72 8.79
N GLY A 103 -2.46 -15.42 9.75
CA GLY A 103 -3.17 -16.69 9.47
C GLY A 103 -4.34 -16.62 8.48
N PHE A 104 -4.78 -15.41 8.11
CA PHE A 104 -5.84 -15.15 7.14
C PHE A 104 -5.34 -14.56 5.82
N SER A 105 -4.05 -14.30 5.68
CA SER A 105 -3.48 -13.70 4.46
C SER A 105 -3.26 -14.76 3.39
N LEU A 106 -3.59 -14.45 2.13
CA LEU A 106 -3.55 -15.41 1.04
C LEU A 106 -2.17 -16.03 0.79
N GLU A 107 -1.08 -15.28 1.03
CA GLU A 107 0.29 -15.77 0.84
C GLU A 107 0.79 -16.69 1.97
N ALA A 108 0.05 -16.80 3.08
CA ALA A 108 0.51 -17.53 4.25
C ALA A 108 0.90 -19.01 3.96
N PRO A 109 0.23 -19.75 3.06
CA PRO A 109 0.65 -21.11 2.68
C PRO A 109 1.97 -21.17 1.89
N ASP A 110 2.38 -20.07 1.25
CA ASP A 110 3.56 -20.02 0.37
C ASP A 110 4.88 -19.81 1.14
N GLY A 111 4.82 -19.74 2.48
CA GLY A 111 6.00 -19.55 3.33
C GLY A 111 6.62 -18.15 3.23
N VAL A 112 5.88 -17.19 2.68
CA VAL A 112 6.24 -15.77 2.63
C VAL A 112 5.22 -14.93 3.38
N ARG A 113 5.56 -13.68 3.63
CA ARG A 113 4.63 -12.68 4.17
C ARG A 113 4.88 -11.32 3.55
N PHE A 114 3.81 -10.59 3.31
CA PHE A 114 3.94 -9.18 2.98
C PHE A 114 4.35 -8.36 4.20
N LEU A 115 5.06 -7.26 3.96
CA LEU A 115 5.44 -6.30 4.98
C LEU A 115 5.39 -4.88 4.42
N SER A 116 5.05 -3.94 5.28
CA SER A 116 5.04 -2.53 4.91
C SER A 116 6.34 -1.88 5.31
N ARG A 117 6.92 -1.11 4.39
CA ARG A 117 8.13 -0.33 4.58
C ARG A 117 7.83 1.14 4.38
N GLY A 118 8.48 1.98 5.18
CA GLY A 118 8.46 3.42 4.97
C GLY A 118 9.67 3.86 4.14
N ARG A 119 9.43 4.62 3.07
CA ARG A 119 10.49 5.33 2.34
C ARG A 119 10.30 6.83 2.52
N VAL A 120 11.26 7.51 3.11
CA VAL A 120 11.23 8.98 3.21
C VAL A 120 11.31 9.59 1.81
N PHE A 121 10.39 10.49 1.49
CA PHE A 121 10.45 11.25 0.23
C PHE A 121 11.70 12.13 0.19
N ALA A 122 12.37 12.21 -0.96
CA ALA A 122 13.45 13.15 -1.17
C ALA A 122 12.94 14.61 -1.08
N PRO A 123 13.79 15.61 -0.80
CA PRO A 123 13.35 17.00 -0.69
C PRO A 123 12.59 17.53 -1.93
N ALA A 124 13.01 17.14 -3.13
CA ALA A 124 12.32 17.50 -4.38
C ALA A 124 10.93 16.85 -4.51
N GLU A 125 10.80 15.62 -4.00
CA GLU A 125 9.53 14.90 -3.93
C GLU A 125 8.60 15.55 -2.91
N GLN A 126 9.11 15.88 -1.72
CA GLN A 126 8.37 16.59 -0.68
C GLN A 126 7.84 17.95 -1.15
N ALA A 127 8.67 18.72 -1.85
CA ALA A 127 8.26 20.01 -2.42
C ALA A 127 7.12 19.89 -3.45
N SER A 128 6.95 18.70 -4.03
CA SER A 128 5.92 18.40 -5.01
C SER A 128 4.69 17.71 -4.41
N LEU A 129 4.72 17.31 -3.12
CA LEU A 129 3.60 16.67 -2.45
C LEU A 129 2.44 17.67 -2.29
N VAL A 130 1.46 17.55 -3.18
CA VAL A 130 0.12 18.11 -2.94
C VAL A 130 -0.56 17.19 -1.93
N ALA A 131 -1.29 17.76 -0.96
CA ALA A 131 -2.16 16.96 -0.10
C ALA A 131 -3.19 16.24 -0.99
N ALA A 132 -2.92 14.99 -1.33
CA ALA A 132 -3.82 14.17 -2.12
C ALA A 132 -5.15 14.09 -1.37
N ARG A 133 -6.26 14.22 -2.10
CA ARG A 133 -7.59 14.01 -1.52
C ARG A 133 -7.62 12.61 -0.93
N VAL A 134 -7.99 12.52 0.35
CA VAL A 134 -8.22 11.24 1.02
C VAL A 134 -9.50 10.64 0.44
N ILE A 135 -9.39 9.49 -0.21
CA ILE A 135 -10.53 8.71 -0.70
C ILE A 135 -10.93 7.74 0.42
N THR A 136 -12.17 7.83 0.85
CA THR A 136 -12.74 6.90 1.84
C THR A 136 -13.45 5.72 1.18
N GLY A 137 -13.80 4.68 1.96
CA GLY A 137 -14.63 3.56 1.49
C GLY A 137 -15.92 4.05 0.85
N ALA A 138 -16.61 5.00 1.50
CA ALA A 138 -17.83 5.59 0.95
C ALA A 138 -17.58 6.35 -0.37
N ASP A 139 -16.44 7.03 -0.52
CA ASP A 139 -16.08 7.72 -1.77
C ASP A 139 -15.83 6.72 -2.91
N TYR A 140 -15.12 5.63 -2.59
CA TYR A 140 -14.78 4.60 -3.55
C TYR A 140 -16.01 3.82 -4.03
N GLU A 141 -16.97 3.55 -3.15
CA GLU A 141 -18.27 2.98 -3.53
C GLU A 141 -19.04 3.88 -4.49
N ARG A 142 -18.94 5.21 -4.33
CA ARG A 142 -19.52 6.20 -5.27
C ARG A 142 -18.74 6.33 -6.58
N GLY A 143 -17.68 5.56 -6.78
CA GLY A 143 -16.90 5.52 -8.01
C GLY A 143 -15.64 6.40 -8.01
N GLU A 144 -15.29 7.04 -6.89
CA GLU A 144 -14.04 7.80 -6.82
C GLU A 144 -12.82 6.88 -6.86
N ARG A 145 -11.78 7.26 -7.62
CA ARG A 145 -10.55 6.48 -7.80
C ARG A 145 -9.33 7.40 -7.72
N PRO A 146 -8.17 6.90 -7.28
CA PRO A 146 -6.94 7.69 -7.29
C PRO A 146 -6.51 8.00 -8.73
N ALA A 147 -5.93 9.19 -8.93
CA ALA A 147 -5.49 9.65 -10.25
C ALA A 147 -4.30 8.85 -10.80
N THR A 148 -3.49 8.26 -9.91
CA THR A 148 -2.33 7.44 -10.26
C THR A 148 -2.33 6.15 -9.46
N ARG A 149 -1.83 5.07 -10.08
CA ARG A 149 -1.55 3.81 -9.40
C ARG A 149 -0.13 3.81 -8.85
N GLY A 150 0.07 3.05 -7.78
CA GLY A 150 1.37 2.84 -7.14
C GLY A 150 2.24 1.89 -7.97
N PRO A 151 3.40 2.31 -8.46
CA PRO A 151 4.20 1.55 -9.40
C PRO A 151 4.89 0.36 -8.74
N VAL A 152 5.31 -0.59 -9.57
CA VAL A 152 6.30 -1.60 -9.20
C VAL A 152 7.69 -0.96 -9.19
N VAL A 153 8.41 -1.09 -8.08
CA VAL A 153 9.77 -0.56 -7.89
C VAL A 153 10.77 -1.70 -7.67
N ALA A 154 12.04 -1.47 -8.00
CA ALA A 154 13.08 -2.50 -7.88
C ALA A 154 13.36 -2.87 -6.42
N ASP A 155 13.33 -1.91 -5.51
CA ASP A 155 13.51 -2.09 -4.08
C ASP A 155 12.71 -1.05 -3.29
N ALA A 156 12.65 -1.22 -1.97
CA ALA A 156 11.86 -0.35 -1.11
C ALA A 156 12.51 0.99 -0.74
N GLY A 157 13.78 1.22 -1.10
CA GLY A 157 14.56 2.40 -0.70
C GLY A 157 14.80 2.45 0.81
N VAL A 158 16.04 2.25 1.26
CA VAL A 158 16.36 2.24 2.69
C VAL A 158 16.29 3.66 3.27
N ALA A 159 15.18 3.99 3.93
CA ALA A 159 15.14 5.04 4.96
C ALA A 159 13.95 4.81 5.88
N THR A 160 14.17 4.05 6.96
CA THR A 160 13.13 3.72 7.93
C THR A 160 12.61 4.98 8.62
N CYS A 161 11.30 5.16 8.64
CA CYS A 161 10.67 6.14 9.52
C CYS A 161 10.98 5.70 10.96
N ARG A 162 11.73 6.50 11.72
CA ARG A 162 12.07 6.15 13.10
C ARG A 162 10.78 5.86 13.88
N PRO A 163 10.69 4.75 14.64
CA PRO A 163 9.54 4.53 15.50
C PRO A 163 9.44 5.70 16.48
N HIS A 164 8.29 6.37 16.51
CA HIS A 164 8.03 7.37 17.55
C HIS A 164 7.96 6.63 18.89
N ARG A 165 8.83 7.04 19.80
CA ARG A 165 8.92 6.56 21.19
C ARG A 165 7.83 7.18 22.04
#